data_AF-A0A674BH71-F1
#
_entry.id   AF-A0A674BH71-F1
#
_cell.length_a   1.000
_cell.length_b   1.000
_cell.length_c   1.000
_cell.angle_alpha   90.00
_cell.angle_beta   90.00
_cell.angle_gamma   90.00
#
_symmetry.space_group_name_H-M   'P 1'
#
loop_
_entity.id
_entity.type
_entity.pdbx_description
1 polymer ?
#
loop_
_entity_poly.entity_id
_entity_poly.type
_entity_poly.pdbx_seq_one_letter_code
_entity_poly.pdbx_strand_id
1 'polypeptide(L)'
;MKILHVEEHGVSLEEVHEVTRFHAKILHPKFSAISVILSYIFSWNVDVHCELMLYLTVMKETLIPRLYLFPSNPGQIQAVEQQESKFQGSKRFPNTRPEQSFKLNSSFRLNIPCSTAINPPRIHLIHRDATPSFFRAVVKMTGVDIEMQLFSDDERIAWKEIVPTGAVLGAGRPAQRSLTGSTKLQLRSVRTEFVKRVSRPVLNELLDGLLQHTVINQEEMESVKVIAERAEKARVIIDMVLRKGNESCSRMINLLGELDPCLCTELQINSVGVPT
;
A
#
# COMPACT_ATOMS: atom_id res chain seq x y z
N MET A 1 23.69 44.21 -3.37
CA MET A 1 22.92 43.14 -2.68
C MET A 1 23.60 42.90 -1.35
N LYS A 2 22.84 42.75 -0.26
CA LYS A 2 23.40 42.47 1.06
C LYS A 2 22.95 41.10 1.51
N ILE A 3 23.87 40.32 2.07
CA ILE A 3 23.58 39.00 2.64
C ILE A 3 23.55 39.12 4.16
N LEU A 4 22.74 38.25 4.77
CA LEU A 4 22.66 38.19 6.22
C LEU A 4 23.92 37.50 6.76
N HIS A 5 24.64 38.17 7.65
CA HIS A 5 25.83 37.65 8.34
C HIS A 5 25.53 37.57 9.84
N VAL A 6 25.87 36.45 10.48
CA VAL A 6 25.61 36.24 11.90
C VAL A 6 26.92 36.34 12.67
N GLU A 7 26.97 37.28 13.62
CA GLU A 7 28.13 37.61 14.44
C GLU A 7 27.89 37.21 15.91
N GLU A 8 28.95 37.25 16.71
CA GLU A 8 28.94 36.84 18.13
C GLU A 8 27.90 37.60 18.98
N HIS A 9 27.47 38.79 18.57
CA HIS A 9 26.54 39.65 19.31
C HIS A 9 25.31 40.08 18.50
N GLY A 10 25.01 39.43 17.35
CA GLY A 10 23.81 39.77 16.59
C GLY A 10 23.85 39.36 15.12
N VAL A 11 23.02 40.03 14.32
CA VAL A 11 22.93 39.82 12.88
C VAL A 11 23.30 41.11 12.16
N SER A 12 24.28 41.05 11.27
CA SER A 12 24.73 42.14 10.41
C SER A 12 24.40 41.85 8.93
N LEU A 13 24.47 42.87 8.09
CA LEU A 13 24.27 42.73 6.65
C LEU A 13 25.60 42.99 5.95
N GLU A 14 26.16 41.95 5.33
CA GLU A 14 27.42 42.03 4.60
C GLU A 14 27.15 42.39 3.13
N GLU A 15 27.94 43.32 2.60
CA GLU A 15 27.78 43.77 1.22
C GLU A 15 28.49 42.82 0.27
N VAL A 16 27.74 42.31 -0.72
CA VAL A 16 28.29 41.41 -1.73
C VAL A 16 29.10 42.22 -2.73
N HIS A 17 30.35 41.82 -2.95
CA HIS A 17 31.28 42.54 -3.83
C HIS A 17 30.84 42.54 -5.29
N GLU A 18 30.39 41.39 -5.79
CA GLU A 18 29.89 41.25 -7.17
C GLU A 18 28.71 40.28 -7.19
N VAL A 19 27.62 40.63 -7.86
CA VAL A 19 26.51 39.72 -8.13
C VAL A 19 26.40 39.51 -9.62
N THR A 20 26.60 38.27 -10.05
CA THR A 20 26.30 37.79 -11.39
C THR A 20 24.92 37.15 -11.42
N ARG A 21 24.42 36.83 -12.61
CA ARG A 21 23.10 36.16 -12.77
C ARG A 21 22.97 34.82 -12.03
N PHE A 22 24.08 34.17 -11.65
CA PHE A 22 24.08 32.86 -10.99
C PHE A 22 24.87 32.80 -9.67
N HIS A 23 25.73 33.78 -9.39
CA HIS A 23 26.63 33.73 -8.23
C HIS A 23 26.86 35.11 -7.62
N ALA A 24 26.99 35.13 -6.30
CA ALA A 24 27.49 36.26 -5.52
C ALA A 24 28.95 35.99 -5.12
N LYS A 25 29.86 36.94 -5.38
CA LYS A 25 31.26 36.86 -4.95
C LYS A 25 31.47 37.67 -3.67
N ILE A 26 32.10 37.04 -2.68
CA ILE A 26 32.50 37.62 -1.41
C ILE A 26 34.02 37.52 -1.35
N LEU A 27 34.73 38.64 -1.24
CA LEU A 27 36.19 38.66 -1.30
C LEU A 27 36.86 38.23 0.01
N HIS A 28 36.23 38.53 1.15
CA HIS A 28 36.80 38.26 2.48
C HIS A 28 35.76 37.67 3.42
N PRO A 29 35.29 36.45 3.16
CA PRO A 29 34.27 35.84 3.99
C PRO A 29 34.80 35.64 5.41
N LYS A 30 34.14 36.25 6.39
CA LYS A 30 34.37 35.97 7.80
C LYS A 30 33.39 34.90 8.22
N PHE A 31 33.90 33.72 8.55
CA PHE A 31 33.06 32.63 9.06
C PHE A 31 33.15 32.61 10.59
N SER A 32 32.04 32.88 11.27
CA SER A 32 31.97 32.77 12.72
C SER A 32 31.84 31.30 13.14
N ALA A 33 32.64 30.87 14.11
CA ALA A 33 32.49 29.55 14.73
C ALA A 33 31.13 29.40 15.43
N ILE A 34 30.53 30.53 15.84
CA ILE A 34 29.20 30.57 16.45
C ILE A 34 28.13 30.23 15.43
N SER A 35 28.32 30.53 14.14
CA SER A 35 27.39 30.10 13.08
C SER A 35 27.30 28.58 12.98
N VAL A 36 28.42 27.88 13.24
CA VAL A 36 28.48 26.40 13.26
C VAL A 36 27.83 25.82 14.52
N ILE A 37 27.95 26.51 15.65
CA ILE A 37 27.31 26.12 16.91
C ILE A 37 25.80 26.40 16.86
N LEU A 38 25.41 27.58 16.37
CA LEU A 38 24.02 27.95 16.17
C LEU A 38 23.35 27.07 15.12
N SER A 39 24.03 26.68 14.03
CA SER A 39 23.45 25.71 13.10
C SER A 39 23.17 24.39 13.80
N TYR A 40 24.08 23.88 14.64
CA TYR A 40 23.84 22.68 15.46
C TYR A 40 22.65 22.83 16.44
N ILE A 41 22.53 23.99 17.10
CA ILE A 41 21.46 24.25 18.09
C ILE A 41 20.11 24.48 17.42
N PHE A 42 20.05 25.28 16.35
CA PHE A 42 18.82 25.56 15.61
C PHE A 42 18.34 24.36 14.81
N SER A 43 19.23 23.48 14.33
CA SER A 43 18.86 22.24 13.63
C SER A 43 18.02 21.26 14.46
N TRP A 44 17.89 21.45 15.79
CA TRP A 44 17.05 20.55 16.61
C TRP A 44 15.55 20.83 16.49
N ASN A 45 15.14 22.05 16.12
CA ASN A 45 13.72 22.46 16.04
C ASN A 45 13.36 23.01 14.66
N VAL A 46 13.83 22.37 13.60
CA VAL A 46 13.44 22.72 12.22
C VAL A 46 12.44 21.69 11.71
N ASP A 47 11.32 22.18 11.21
CA ASP A 47 10.39 21.37 10.44
C ASP A 47 10.88 21.27 8.98
N VAL A 48 11.01 20.05 8.49
CA VAL A 48 11.48 19.76 7.12
C VAL A 48 10.44 18.93 6.37
N HIS A 49 10.23 19.27 5.10
CA HIS A 49 9.47 18.39 4.22
C HIS A 49 10.26 17.12 3.94
N CYS A 50 9.56 15.99 3.98
CA CYS A 50 10.18 14.68 3.87
C CYS A 50 9.69 13.93 2.63
N GLU A 51 10.57 13.09 2.12
CA GLU A 51 10.25 12.11 1.10
C GLU A 51 10.02 10.74 1.75
N LEU A 52 8.98 10.04 1.30
CA LEU A 52 8.79 8.61 1.58
C LEU A 52 8.94 7.85 0.28
N MET A 53 9.91 6.94 0.21
CA MET A 53 10.08 6.05 -0.94
C MET A 53 9.85 4.62 -0.52
N LEU A 54 8.79 4.01 -1.04
CA LEU A 54 8.47 2.61 -0.81
C LEU A 54 8.97 1.75 -1.96
N TYR A 55 9.82 0.78 -1.65
CA TYR A 55 10.25 -0.28 -2.57
C TYR A 55 9.72 -1.63 -2.11
N LEU A 56 9.26 -2.41 -3.08
CA LEU A 56 8.64 -3.71 -2.83
C LEU A 56 9.44 -4.79 -3.56
N THR A 57 9.82 -5.84 -2.85
CA THR A 57 10.43 -7.04 -3.45
C THR A 57 9.57 -8.25 -3.16
N VAL A 58 9.15 -8.95 -4.21
CA VAL A 58 8.37 -10.20 -4.10
C VAL A 58 9.29 -11.39 -4.18
N MET A 59 9.17 -12.31 -3.23
CA MET A 59 9.91 -13.57 -3.17
C MET A 59 8.94 -14.70 -2.85
N LYS A 60 8.51 -15.45 -3.87
CA LYS A 60 7.51 -16.52 -3.74
C LYS A 60 6.23 -16.02 -3.04
N GLU A 61 6.01 -16.43 -1.80
CA GLU A 61 4.85 -16.09 -0.96
C GLU A 61 5.16 -14.97 0.05
N THR A 62 6.31 -14.30 -0.08
CA THR A 62 6.76 -13.26 0.84
C THR A 62 6.97 -11.93 0.12
N LEU A 63 6.46 -10.86 0.71
CA LEU A 63 6.73 -9.48 0.33
C LEU A 63 7.74 -8.88 1.30
N ILE A 64 8.75 -8.22 0.76
CA ILE A 64 9.75 -7.46 1.52
C ILE A 64 9.58 -5.99 1.15
N PRO A 65 8.81 -5.20 1.91
CA PRO A 65 8.78 -3.76 1.76
C PRO A 65 10.01 -3.12 2.40
N ARG A 66 10.56 -2.12 1.71
CA ARG A 66 11.61 -1.23 2.17
C ARG A 66 11.11 0.21 2.09
N LEU A 67 10.84 0.83 3.23
CA LEU A 67 10.33 2.19 3.32
C LEU A 67 11.43 3.13 3.80
N TYR A 68 11.87 4.02 2.91
CA TYR A 68 12.87 5.04 3.18
C TYR A 68 12.17 6.34 3.61
N LEU A 69 12.69 6.98 4.64
CA LEU A 69 12.25 8.30 5.12
C LEU A 69 13.46 9.21 5.26
N PHE A 70 13.41 10.37 4.60
CA PHE A 70 14.50 11.35 4.64
C PHE A 70 14.03 12.76 4.28
N PRO A 71 14.78 13.81 4.67
CA PRO A 71 14.46 15.17 4.24
C PRO A 71 14.51 15.28 2.71
N SER A 72 13.53 15.96 2.12
CA SER A 72 13.40 16.07 0.65
C SER A 72 14.64 16.70 0.02
N ASN A 73 15.50 15.86 -0.55
CA ASN A 73 16.76 16.24 -1.19
C ASN A 73 16.99 15.37 -2.43
N PRO A 74 17.19 15.97 -3.62
CA PRO A 74 17.48 15.22 -4.85
C PRO A 74 18.63 14.21 -4.73
N GLY A 75 19.70 14.56 -4.00
CA GLY A 75 20.84 13.66 -3.81
C GLY A 75 20.48 12.41 -3.00
N GLN A 76 19.58 12.54 -2.02
CA GLN A 76 19.08 11.40 -1.23
C GLN A 76 18.18 10.50 -2.08
N ILE A 77 17.30 11.08 -2.91
CA ILE A 77 16.46 10.33 -3.85
C ILE A 77 17.35 9.47 -4.77
N GLN A 78 18.38 10.08 -5.36
CA GLN A 78 19.31 9.38 -6.23
C GLN A 78 20.09 8.27 -5.49
N ALA A 79 20.52 8.53 -4.25
CA ALA A 79 21.20 7.52 -3.44
C ALA A 79 20.31 6.30 -3.14
N VAL A 80 19.02 6.53 -2.85
CA VAL A 80 18.05 5.45 -2.64
C VAL A 80 17.84 4.64 -3.94
N GLU A 81 17.68 5.32 -5.07
CA GLU A 81 17.50 4.67 -6.37
C GLU A 81 18.73 3.82 -6.76
N GLN A 82 19.94 4.34 -6.55
CA GLN A 82 21.18 3.59 -6.77
C GLN A 82 21.31 2.40 -5.82
N GLN A 83 20.93 2.54 -4.55
CA GLN A 83 20.92 1.43 -3.61
C GLN A 83 19.94 0.35 -4.03
N GLU A 84 18.72 0.72 -4.41
CA GLU A 84 17.68 -0.23 -4.80
C GLU A 84 17.98 -0.94 -6.12
N SER A 85 18.76 -0.32 -7.03
CA SER A 85 19.25 -0.97 -8.25
C SER A 85 20.08 -2.24 -7.99
N LYS A 86 20.66 -2.38 -6.80
CA LYS A 86 21.45 -3.56 -6.38
C LYS A 86 20.56 -4.76 -6.00
N PHE A 87 19.28 -4.53 -5.71
CA PHE A 87 18.34 -5.57 -5.30
C PHE A 87 17.50 -6.05 -6.50
N GLN A 88 17.72 -7.29 -6.94
CA GLN A 88 16.96 -7.88 -8.02
C GLN A 88 15.46 -7.99 -7.66
N GLY A 89 14.59 -7.56 -8.59
CA GLY A 89 13.14 -7.63 -8.42
C GLY A 89 12.54 -6.57 -7.50
N SER A 90 13.34 -5.62 -6.99
CA SER A 90 12.83 -4.47 -6.26
C SER A 90 12.15 -3.48 -7.18
N LYS A 91 10.92 -3.07 -6.87
CA LYS A 91 10.16 -2.09 -7.64
C LYS A 91 9.69 -0.96 -6.75
N ARG A 92 9.84 0.28 -7.23
CA ARG A 92 9.31 1.47 -6.57
C ARG A 92 7.78 1.43 -6.66
N PHE A 93 7.12 1.56 -5.52
CA PHE A 93 5.67 1.70 -5.42
C PHE A 93 5.32 3.19 -5.44
N PRO A 94 4.28 3.61 -6.18
CA PRO A 94 3.83 5.01 -6.19
C PRO A 94 3.02 5.30 -4.92
N ASN A 95 3.71 5.55 -3.80
CA ASN A 95 3.07 5.95 -2.55
C ASN A 95 2.81 7.45 -2.47
N THR A 96 1.85 7.82 -1.62
CA THR A 96 1.61 9.21 -1.22
C THR A 96 2.78 9.77 -0.41
N ARG A 97 2.98 11.08 -0.50
CA ARG A 97 3.94 11.81 0.33
C ARG A 97 3.25 12.31 1.60
N PRO A 98 3.98 12.49 2.71
CA PRO A 98 3.44 13.20 3.85
C PRO A 98 3.07 14.63 3.46
N GLU A 99 1.85 15.07 3.75
CA GLU A 99 1.42 16.45 3.50
C GLU A 99 2.10 17.44 4.48
N GLN A 100 2.37 16.99 5.70
CA GLN A 100 2.96 17.79 6.76
C GLN A 100 4.48 17.68 6.78
N SER A 101 5.14 18.76 7.15
CA SER A 101 6.56 18.75 7.51
C SER A 101 6.78 18.05 8.85
N PHE A 102 7.96 17.47 9.03
CA PHE A 102 8.34 16.78 10.26
C PHE A 102 9.52 17.46 10.94
N LYS A 103 9.53 17.42 12.27
CA LYS A 103 10.66 17.90 13.06
C LYS A 103 11.90 17.06 12.78
N LEU A 104 12.99 17.71 12.41
CA LEU A 104 14.29 17.05 12.31
C LEU A 104 14.67 16.46 13.68
N ASN A 105 15.37 15.32 13.65
CA ASN A 105 15.77 14.48 14.79
C ASN A 105 14.63 13.72 15.50
N SER A 106 13.39 13.82 15.02
CA SER A 106 12.30 12.96 15.51
C SER A 106 12.48 11.50 15.11
N SER A 107 11.96 10.58 15.91
CA SER A 107 11.93 9.16 15.61
C SER A 107 10.56 8.74 15.06
N PHE A 108 10.60 7.72 14.22
CA PHE A 108 9.42 7.14 13.60
C PHE A 108 9.42 5.64 13.81
N ARG A 109 8.23 5.04 13.84
CA ARG A 109 8.06 3.58 13.78
C ARG A 109 7.10 3.22 12.65
N LEU A 110 7.40 2.12 11.97
CA LEU A 110 6.52 1.55 10.94
C LEU A 110 5.66 0.45 11.57
N ASN A 111 4.36 0.48 11.29
CA ASN A 111 3.42 -0.56 11.64
C ASN A 111 2.88 -1.22 10.37
N ILE A 112 2.95 -2.53 10.32
CA ILE A 112 2.34 -3.36 9.27
C ILE A 112 1.69 -4.53 10.00
N PRO A 113 0.36 -4.56 10.18
CA PRO A 113 -0.32 -5.54 11.03
C PRO A 113 -0.04 -7.00 10.65
N CYS A 114 0.17 -7.28 9.36
CA CYS A 114 0.46 -8.61 8.83
C CYS A 114 1.97 -8.93 8.69
N SER A 115 2.84 -8.07 9.22
CA SER A 115 4.29 -8.33 9.18
C SER A 115 4.73 -9.36 10.22
N THR A 116 5.72 -10.17 9.85
CA THR A 116 6.38 -11.12 10.75
C THR A 116 7.54 -10.44 11.50
N ALA A 117 8.18 -9.46 10.86
CA ALA A 117 9.28 -8.70 11.43
C ALA A 117 9.41 -7.35 10.73
N ILE A 118 9.79 -6.32 11.48
CA ILE A 118 10.15 -4.98 10.99
C ILE A 118 11.50 -4.62 11.64
N ASN A 119 12.49 -4.24 10.82
CA ASN A 119 13.83 -3.87 11.28
C ASN A 119 14.34 -2.64 10.50
N PRO A 120 14.87 -1.60 11.17
CA PRO A 120 14.88 -1.40 12.63
C PRO A 120 13.47 -1.13 13.19
N PRO A 121 13.24 -1.26 14.50
CA PRO A 121 11.94 -0.93 15.09
C PRO A 121 11.63 0.57 15.02
N ARG A 122 12.66 1.42 15.01
CA ARG A 122 12.56 2.87 14.84
C ARG A 122 13.67 3.39 13.93
N ILE A 123 13.38 4.47 13.21
CA ILE A 123 14.38 5.27 12.48
C ILE A 123 14.30 6.72 12.95
N HIS A 124 15.42 7.42 12.92
CA HIS A 124 15.46 8.86 13.17
C HIS A 124 15.52 9.62 11.85
N LEU A 125 14.70 10.66 11.75
CA LEU A 125 14.76 11.63 10.65
C LEU A 125 15.93 12.57 10.92
N ILE A 126 17.09 12.27 10.34
CA ILE A 126 18.29 13.10 10.49
C ILE A 126 18.84 13.49 9.13
N HIS A 127 19.63 14.55 9.10
CA HIS A 127 20.38 14.90 7.90
C HIS A 127 21.56 13.94 7.74
N ARG A 128 21.68 13.30 6.58
CA ARG A 128 22.83 12.45 6.22
C ARG A 128 23.34 12.83 4.84
N ASP A 129 24.64 12.77 4.67
CA ASP A 129 25.30 12.91 3.37
C ASP A 129 25.34 11.59 2.59
N ALA A 130 24.98 10.48 3.24
CA ALA A 130 24.96 9.11 2.69
C ALA A 130 23.53 8.55 2.59
N THR A 131 23.38 7.30 2.13
CA THR A 131 22.07 6.64 1.97
C THR A 131 21.21 6.74 3.24
N PRO A 132 19.94 7.15 3.13
CA PRO A 132 19.07 7.31 4.28
C PRO A 132 18.69 5.97 4.93
N SER A 133 18.35 6.05 6.21
CA SER A 133 17.83 4.91 6.97
C SER A 133 16.45 4.50 6.44
N PHE A 134 16.15 3.20 6.53
CA PHE A 134 14.89 2.65 6.04
C PHE A 134 14.40 1.52 6.92
N PHE A 135 13.09 1.34 6.94
CA PHE A 135 12.47 0.14 7.49
C PHE A 135 12.50 -0.97 6.47
N ARG A 136 12.86 -2.18 6.90
CA ARG A 136 12.68 -3.41 6.14
C ARG A 136 11.71 -4.31 6.90
N ALA A 137 10.62 -4.72 6.25
CA ALA A 137 9.72 -5.70 6.82
C ALA A 137 9.71 -7.02 6.05
N VAL A 138 9.15 -8.05 6.66
CA VAL A 138 8.85 -9.33 6.02
C VAL A 138 7.36 -9.60 6.22
N VAL A 139 6.61 -9.68 5.13
CA VAL A 139 5.15 -9.85 5.13
C VAL A 139 4.81 -11.09 4.32
N LYS A 140 3.98 -11.99 4.86
CA LYS A 140 3.46 -13.12 4.09
C LYS A 140 2.33 -12.64 3.20
N MET A 141 2.36 -13.00 1.93
CA MET A 141 1.33 -12.63 0.96
C MET A 141 0.12 -13.55 1.15
N THR A 142 -0.92 -13.03 1.81
CA THR A 142 -2.16 -13.79 2.10
C THR A 142 -3.26 -13.54 1.08
N GLY A 143 -3.03 -12.69 0.08
CA GLY A 143 -4.06 -12.25 -0.87
C GLY A 143 -4.89 -11.06 -0.37
N VAL A 144 -4.67 -10.60 0.87
CA VAL A 144 -5.29 -9.40 1.44
C VAL A 144 -4.40 -8.20 1.19
N ASP A 145 -4.99 -7.01 1.01
CA ASP A 145 -4.24 -5.77 0.87
C ASP A 145 -3.44 -5.45 2.13
N ILE A 146 -2.26 -4.84 1.94
CA ILE A 146 -1.29 -4.64 3.02
C ILE A 146 -1.36 -3.19 3.46
N GLU A 147 -1.94 -2.96 4.63
CA GLU A 147 -1.94 -1.64 5.26
C GLU A 147 -0.59 -1.35 5.91
N MET A 148 -0.03 -0.18 5.60
CA MET A 148 1.20 0.33 6.20
C MET A 148 0.93 1.68 6.84
N GLN A 149 1.39 1.86 8.08
CA GLN A 149 1.23 3.10 8.84
C GLN A 149 2.57 3.52 9.43
N LEU A 150 2.95 4.77 9.22
CA LEU A 150 4.09 5.39 9.87
C LEU A 150 3.59 6.22 11.05
N PHE A 151 4.18 6.00 12.22
CA PHE A 151 3.88 6.75 13.43
C PHE A 151 5.05 7.65 13.80
N SER A 152 4.75 8.88 14.21
CA SER A 152 5.69 9.83 14.82
C SER A 152 5.94 9.50 16.30
N ASP A 153 6.87 10.23 16.92
CA ASP A 153 7.22 10.10 18.35
C ASP A 153 6.03 10.26 19.31
N ASP A 154 5.06 11.10 18.95
CA ASP A 154 3.85 11.34 19.74
C ASP A 154 2.71 10.34 19.41
N GLU A 155 3.04 9.25 18.71
CA GLU A 155 2.13 8.15 18.36
C GLU A 155 0.94 8.56 17.49
N ARG A 156 1.06 9.69 16.77
CA ARG A 156 0.14 10.07 15.69
C ARG A 156 0.51 9.35 14.40
N ILE A 157 -0.50 9.10 13.57
CA ILE A 157 -0.29 8.56 12.21
C ILE A 157 0.26 9.69 11.34
N ALA A 158 1.54 9.60 11.03
CA ALA A 158 2.26 10.55 10.17
C ALA A 158 2.05 10.26 8.68
N TRP A 159 1.79 9.00 8.34
CA TRP A 159 1.48 8.55 6.98
C TRP A 159 0.77 7.20 7.02
N LYS A 160 -0.16 6.97 6.08
CA LYS A 160 -0.88 5.70 5.92
C LYS A 160 -1.09 5.42 4.45
N GLU A 161 -0.87 4.17 4.05
CA GLU A 161 -1.04 3.72 2.67
C GLU A 161 -1.50 2.26 2.67
N ILE A 162 -2.31 1.92 1.66
CA ILE A 162 -2.72 0.53 1.41
C ILE A 162 -1.99 0.08 0.15
N VAL A 163 -1.20 -0.97 0.28
CA VAL A 163 -0.50 -1.59 -0.85
C VAL A 163 -1.36 -2.74 -1.37
N PRO A 164 -1.96 -2.61 -2.57
CA PRO A 164 -2.82 -3.66 -3.10
C PRO A 164 -1.99 -4.89 -3.46
N THR A 165 -2.40 -6.07 -3.00
CA THR A 165 -1.63 -7.30 -3.25
C THR A 165 -1.54 -7.63 -4.74
N GLY A 166 -2.55 -7.23 -5.53
CA GLY A 166 -2.53 -7.35 -6.99
C GLY A 166 -1.47 -6.46 -7.70
N ALA A 167 -1.12 -5.31 -7.14
CA ALA A 167 -0.09 -4.43 -7.70
C ALA A 167 1.33 -4.98 -7.48
N VAL A 168 1.51 -5.72 -6.38
CA VAL A 168 2.78 -6.30 -5.94
C VAL A 168 3.21 -7.47 -6.84
N LEU A 169 2.26 -8.31 -7.27
CA LEU A 169 2.54 -9.50 -8.08
C LEU A 169 2.93 -9.23 -9.54
N GLY A 170 2.93 -7.96 -9.97
CA GLY A 170 3.47 -7.55 -11.27
C GLY A 170 2.59 -7.96 -12.46
N ALA A 171 1.92 -6.97 -13.03
CA ALA A 171 1.40 -7.01 -14.39
C ALA A 171 2.48 -7.46 -15.39
N GLY A 172 2.31 -8.68 -15.89
CA GLY A 172 3.08 -9.27 -16.98
C GLY A 172 2.15 -9.86 -18.04
N ARG A 173 1.16 -9.06 -18.50
CA ARG A 173 0.47 -9.29 -19.78
C ARG A 173 -0.30 -8.03 -20.18
N PRO A 174 0.00 -7.41 -21.34
CA PRO A 174 -0.83 -6.36 -21.87
C PRO A 174 -2.01 -6.98 -22.61
N ALA A 175 -3.22 -6.72 -22.13
CA ALA A 175 -4.43 -6.51 -22.93
C ALA A 175 -5.64 -6.42 -21.98
N GLN A 176 -6.24 -5.24 -21.94
CA GLN A 176 -7.63 -4.93 -21.60
C GLN A 176 -8.46 -6.05 -20.95
N ARG A 177 -8.82 -5.87 -19.68
CA ARG A 177 -10.20 -5.97 -19.18
C ARG A 177 -10.24 -5.64 -17.69
N SER A 178 -11.19 -4.80 -17.32
CA SER A 178 -11.49 -4.25 -15.99
C SER A 178 -11.11 -5.17 -14.82
N LEU A 179 -10.15 -4.72 -14.00
CA LEU A 179 -9.81 -5.37 -12.72
C LEU A 179 -10.73 -4.84 -11.61
N THR A 180 -11.96 -5.33 -11.57
CA THR A 180 -12.53 -5.78 -10.30
C THR A 180 -11.79 -7.07 -9.94
N GLY A 181 -11.38 -7.24 -8.68
CA GLY A 181 -10.72 -8.48 -8.23
C GLY A 181 -11.50 -9.69 -8.74
N SER A 182 -10.84 -10.61 -9.46
CA SER A 182 -11.50 -11.70 -10.19
C SER A 182 -12.50 -12.41 -9.28
N THR A 183 -13.80 -12.18 -9.49
CA THR A 183 -14.87 -12.69 -8.61
C THR A 183 -14.86 -14.21 -8.51
N LYS A 184 -14.31 -14.86 -9.55
CA LYS A 184 -14.01 -16.29 -9.59
C LYS A 184 -12.97 -16.73 -8.56
N LEU A 185 -11.96 -15.92 -8.25
CA LEU A 185 -10.98 -16.22 -7.21
C LEU A 185 -11.61 -16.11 -5.81
N GLN A 186 -12.45 -15.10 -5.56
CA GLN A 186 -13.19 -14.97 -4.29
C GLN A 186 -14.14 -16.16 -4.08
N LEU A 187 -14.92 -16.54 -5.10
CA LEU A 187 -15.79 -17.71 -5.02
C LEU A 187 -15.00 -19.02 -4.83
N ARG A 188 -13.81 -19.12 -5.44
CA ARG A 188 -12.95 -20.30 -5.28
C ARG A 188 -12.38 -20.41 -3.86
N SER A 189 -12.00 -19.30 -3.22
CA SER A 189 -11.47 -19.33 -1.85
C SER A 189 -12.52 -19.67 -0.80
N VAL A 190 -13.77 -19.23 -1.01
CA VAL A 190 -14.88 -19.48 -0.07
C VAL A 190 -15.63 -20.79 -0.34
N ARG A 191 -15.27 -21.52 -1.40
CA ARG A 191 -15.98 -22.71 -1.87
C ARG A 191 -16.26 -23.74 -0.77
N THR A 192 -15.27 -24.04 0.06
CA THR A 192 -15.39 -25.04 1.13
C THR A 192 -16.36 -24.60 2.22
N GLU A 193 -16.29 -23.33 2.64
CA GLU A 193 -17.17 -22.78 3.67
C GLU A 193 -18.59 -22.57 3.13
N PHE A 194 -18.75 -22.14 1.88
CA PHE A 194 -20.05 -22.06 1.21
C PHE A 194 -20.77 -23.41 1.24
N VAL A 195 -20.10 -24.49 0.81
CA VAL A 195 -20.66 -25.85 0.82
C VAL A 195 -21.03 -26.31 2.22
N LYS A 196 -20.26 -25.90 3.23
CA LYS A 196 -20.50 -26.30 4.62
C LYS A 196 -21.71 -25.59 5.23
N ARG A 197 -21.86 -24.28 4.97
CA ARG A 197 -22.78 -23.40 5.71
C ARG A 197 -24.08 -23.10 4.98
N VAL A 198 -24.10 -23.11 3.65
CA VAL A 198 -25.28 -22.71 2.88
C VAL A 198 -26.48 -23.62 3.18
N SER A 199 -27.63 -23.02 3.45
CA SER A 199 -28.87 -23.74 3.76
C SER A 199 -29.56 -24.26 2.49
N ARG A 200 -30.37 -25.32 2.62
CA ARG A 200 -31.13 -25.87 1.46
C ARG A 200 -32.06 -24.84 0.81
N PRO A 201 -32.80 -23.99 1.55
CA PRO A 201 -33.65 -22.96 0.94
C PRO A 201 -32.85 -21.95 0.12
N VAL A 202 -31.75 -21.42 0.67
CA VAL A 202 -30.87 -20.46 -0.03
C VAL A 202 -30.27 -21.09 -1.29
N LEU A 203 -29.93 -22.38 -1.29
CA LEU A 203 -29.46 -23.07 -2.49
C LEU A 203 -30.51 -23.15 -3.60
N ASN A 204 -31.78 -23.35 -3.25
CA ASN A 204 -32.85 -23.42 -4.24
C ASN A 204 -33.13 -22.04 -4.84
N GLU A 205 -33.25 -21.02 -3.98
CA GLU A 205 -33.42 -19.62 -4.37
C GLU A 205 -32.25 -19.13 -5.25
N LEU A 206 -31.02 -19.43 -4.84
CA LEU A 206 -29.83 -19.09 -5.61
C LEU A 206 -29.83 -19.76 -6.97
N LEU A 207 -30.24 -21.03 -7.04
CA LEU A 207 -30.32 -21.77 -8.30
C LEU A 207 -31.38 -21.20 -9.23
N ASP A 208 -32.56 -20.81 -8.71
CA ASP A 208 -33.62 -20.16 -9.48
C ASP A 208 -33.16 -18.76 -9.97
N GLY A 209 -32.47 -17.97 -9.14
CA GLY A 209 -31.88 -16.69 -9.54
C GLY A 209 -30.78 -16.82 -10.60
N LEU A 210 -29.95 -17.86 -10.52
CA LEU A 210 -28.94 -18.15 -11.55
C LEU A 210 -29.58 -18.50 -12.91
N LEU A 211 -30.74 -19.16 -12.92
CA LEU A 211 -31.50 -19.42 -14.14
C LEU A 211 -32.11 -18.11 -14.68
N GLN A 212 -32.72 -17.30 -13.81
CA GLN A 212 -33.35 -16.03 -14.18
C GLN A 212 -32.34 -15.07 -14.82
N HIS A 213 -31.13 -15.00 -14.29
CA HIS A 213 -30.05 -14.18 -14.84
C HIS A 213 -29.28 -14.85 -15.99
N THR A 214 -29.79 -15.96 -16.55
CA THR A 214 -29.21 -16.71 -17.68
C THR A 214 -27.79 -17.22 -17.45
N VAL A 215 -27.40 -17.40 -16.18
CA VAL A 215 -26.10 -17.97 -15.83
C VAL A 215 -26.08 -19.46 -16.11
N ILE A 216 -27.17 -20.16 -15.80
CA ILE A 216 -27.34 -21.60 -16.07
C ILE A 216 -28.47 -21.80 -17.07
N ASN A 217 -28.41 -22.88 -17.85
CA ASN A 217 -29.50 -23.25 -18.75
C ASN A 217 -30.54 -24.14 -18.02
N GLN A 218 -31.69 -24.37 -18.66
CA GLN A 218 -32.78 -25.16 -18.07
C GLN A 218 -32.37 -26.62 -17.80
N GLU A 219 -31.57 -27.23 -18.68
CA GLU A 219 -31.09 -28.61 -18.53
C GLU A 219 -30.12 -28.78 -17.34
N GLU A 220 -29.22 -27.81 -17.14
CA GLU A 220 -28.28 -27.72 -16.02
C GLU A 220 -29.05 -27.54 -14.71
N MET A 221 -30.06 -26.68 -14.72
CA MET A 221 -30.97 -26.48 -13.58
C MET A 221 -31.69 -27.77 -13.18
N GLU A 222 -32.29 -28.47 -14.14
CA GLU A 222 -33.01 -29.73 -13.89
C GLU A 222 -32.07 -30.80 -13.34
N SER A 223 -30.87 -30.92 -13.89
CA SER A 223 -29.84 -31.84 -13.41
C SER A 223 -29.44 -31.57 -11.95
N VAL A 224 -29.34 -30.29 -11.56
CA VAL A 224 -28.98 -29.90 -10.18
C VAL A 224 -30.17 -30.07 -9.22
N LYS A 225 -31.41 -29.87 -9.68
CA LYS A 225 -32.62 -30.04 -8.86
C LYS A 225 -32.79 -31.47 -8.33
N VAL A 226 -32.33 -32.48 -9.07
CA VAL A 226 -32.41 -33.91 -8.69
C VAL A 226 -31.45 -34.28 -7.55
N ILE A 227 -30.44 -33.46 -7.24
CA ILE A 227 -29.45 -33.77 -6.20
C ILE A 227 -30.06 -33.62 -4.80
N ALA A 228 -30.20 -34.74 -4.08
CA ALA A 228 -30.80 -34.78 -2.73
C ALA A 228 -29.85 -34.35 -1.60
N GLU A 229 -28.55 -34.56 -1.78
CA GLU A 229 -27.47 -34.22 -0.86
C GLU A 229 -27.20 -32.70 -0.88
N ARG A 230 -27.45 -31.98 0.22
CA ARG A 230 -27.29 -30.51 0.30
C ARG A 230 -25.86 -30.07 -0.06
N ALA A 231 -24.86 -30.73 0.54
CA ALA A 231 -23.46 -30.37 0.33
C ALA A 231 -23.04 -30.63 -1.12
N GLU A 232 -23.49 -31.74 -1.70
CA GLU A 232 -23.19 -32.05 -3.09
C GLU A 232 -23.88 -31.08 -4.05
N LYS A 233 -25.15 -30.75 -3.79
CA LYS A 233 -25.88 -29.72 -4.55
C LYS A 233 -25.15 -28.38 -4.52
N ALA A 234 -24.67 -27.96 -3.34
CA ALA A 234 -23.87 -26.73 -3.20
C ALA A 234 -22.57 -26.77 -4.02
N ARG A 235 -21.86 -27.91 -4.02
CA ARG A 235 -20.62 -28.10 -4.80
C ARG A 235 -20.87 -27.99 -6.30
N VAL A 236 -21.94 -28.61 -6.80
CA VAL A 236 -22.24 -28.57 -8.22
C VAL A 236 -22.60 -27.15 -8.66
N ILE A 237 -23.37 -26.41 -7.87
CA ILE A 237 -23.76 -25.02 -8.17
C ILE A 237 -22.52 -24.12 -8.27
N ILE A 238 -21.67 -24.13 -7.24
CA ILE A 238 -20.48 -23.27 -7.22
C ILE A 238 -19.49 -23.64 -8.33
N ASP A 239 -19.32 -24.92 -8.65
CA ASP A 239 -18.41 -25.36 -9.69
C ASP A 239 -18.90 -25.00 -11.09
N MET A 240 -20.20 -25.09 -11.31
CA MET A 240 -20.82 -24.67 -12.55
C MET A 240 -20.59 -23.18 -12.79
N VAL A 241 -20.81 -22.35 -11.78
CA VAL A 241 -20.58 -20.90 -11.85
C VAL A 241 -19.09 -20.57 -12.06
N LEU A 242 -18.18 -21.25 -11.34
CA LEU A 242 -16.74 -21.11 -11.51
C LEU A 242 -16.28 -21.48 -12.92
N ARG A 243 -16.88 -22.51 -13.54
CA ARG A 243 -16.58 -22.94 -14.91
C ARG A 243 -16.99 -21.89 -15.94
N LYS A 244 -18.10 -21.19 -15.72
CA LYS A 244 -18.66 -20.20 -16.66
C LYS A 244 -17.92 -18.85 -16.68
N GLY A 245 -17.27 -18.46 -15.58
CA GLY A 245 -16.32 -17.33 -15.56
C GLY A 245 -16.70 -16.19 -14.61
N ASN A 246 -15.97 -15.08 -14.68
CA ASN A 246 -16.03 -13.98 -13.70
C ASN A 246 -17.41 -13.31 -13.64
N GLU A 247 -18.05 -13.08 -14.77
CA GLU A 247 -19.39 -12.47 -14.83
C GLU A 247 -20.43 -13.32 -14.09
N SER A 248 -20.43 -14.63 -14.33
CA SER A 248 -21.28 -15.59 -13.63
C SER A 248 -20.99 -15.61 -12.12
N CYS A 249 -19.71 -15.54 -11.75
CA CYS A 249 -19.28 -15.47 -10.36
C CYS A 249 -19.78 -14.19 -9.67
N SER A 250 -19.72 -13.04 -10.36
CA SER A 250 -20.22 -11.77 -9.83
C SER A 250 -21.72 -11.80 -9.60
N ARG A 251 -22.48 -12.36 -10.54
CA ARG A 251 -23.94 -12.51 -10.39
C ARG A 251 -24.28 -13.41 -9.21
N MET A 252 -23.60 -14.54 -9.05
CA MET A 252 -23.80 -15.42 -7.90
C MET A 252 -23.50 -14.71 -6.57
N ILE A 253 -22.43 -13.91 -6.49
CA ILE A 253 -22.08 -13.16 -5.28
C ILE A 253 -23.13 -12.11 -4.95
N ASN A 254 -23.63 -11.37 -5.94
CA ASN A 254 -24.66 -10.37 -5.71
C ASN A 254 -25.98 -11.02 -5.26
N LEU A 255 -26.40 -12.10 -5.92
CA LEU A 255 -27.58 -12.88 -5.51
C LEU A 255 -27.43 -13.44 -4.09
N LEU A 256 -26.24 -13.97 -3.74
CA LEU A 256 -26.00 -14.47 -2.39
C LEU A 256 -26.06 -13.35 -1.35
N GLY A 257 -25.59 -12.15 -1.70
CA GLY A 257 -25.71 -10.95 -0.87
C GLY A 257 -27.15 -10.51 -0.64
N GLU A 258 -28.02 -10.67 -1.63
CA GLU A 258 -29.45 -10.36 -1.51
C GLU A 258 -30.20 -11.44 -0.69
N LEU A 259 -29.88 -12.72 -0.91
CA LEU A 259 -30.58 -13.84 -0.29
C LEU A 259 -30.13 -14.11 1.16
N ASP A 260 -28.84 -13.97 1.45
CA ASP A 260 -28.29 -14.22 2.78
C ASP A 260 -27.09 -13.30 3.09
N PRO A 261 -27.37 -12.04 3.51
CA PRO A 261 -26.34 -11.08 3.89
C PRO A 261 -25.45 -11.55 5.04
N CYS A 262 -26.01 -12.37 5.96
CA CYS A 262 -25.28 -12.91 7.10
C CYS A 262 -24.21 -13.91 6.62
N LEU A 263 -24.58 -14.82 5.72
CA LEU A 263 -23.65 -15.77 5.11
C LEU A 263 -22.56 -15.04 4.30
N CYS A 264 -22.88 -13.98 3.56
CA CYS A 264 -21.86 -13.18 2.85
C CYS A 264 -20.85 -12.53 3.80
N THR A 265 -21.32 -12.03 4.95
CA THR A 265 -20.47 -11.45 6.00
C THR A 265 -19.55 -12.52 6.60
N GLU A 266 -20.09 -13.70 6.90
CA GLU A 266 -19.30 -14.84 7.43
C GLU A 266 -18.28 -15.38 6.44
N LEU A 267 -18.61 -15.37 5.14
CA LEU A 267 -17.73 -15.83 4.07
C LEU A 267 -16.73 -14.75 3.61
N GLN A 268 -16.79 -13.53 4.18
CA GLN A 268 -15.94 -12.38 3.80
C GLN A 268 -16.02 -12.06 2.29
N ILE A 269 -17.21 -12.23 1.70
CA ILE A 269 -17.43 -11.96 0.28
C ILE A 269 -17.80 -10.49 0.12
N ASN A 270 -16.92 -9.71 -0.50
CA ASN A 270 -17.24 -8.33 -0.87
C ASN A 270 -18.19 -8.32 -2.07
N SER A 271 -19.44 -7.91 -1.87
CA SER A 271 -20.37 -7.64 -2.98
C SER A 271 -19.76 -6.56 -3.88
N VAL A 272 -19.63 -6.88 -5.17
CA VAL A 272 -19.29 -5.88 -6.17
C VAL A 272 -20.58 -5.14 -6.47
N GLY A 273 -20.74 -3.96 -5.89
CA GLY A 273 -21.94 -3.12 -6.00
C GLY A 273 -22.28 -2.75 -7.44
N VAL A 274 -22.86 -3.70 -8.16
CA VAL A 274 -23.52 -3.53 -9.44
C VAL A 274 -24.97 -3.92 -9.16
N PRO A 275 -25.90 -2.95 -9.12
CA PRO A 275 -27.32 -3.25 -8.97
C PRO A 275 -27.77 -4.15 -10.13
N THR A 276 -28.66 -5.08 -9.80
CA THR A 276 -29.27 -6.09 -10.67
C THR A 276 -30.03 -5.50 -11.85
#